data_AF-A0A952DP09-F1
#
_entry.id   AF-A0A952DP09-F1
#
_cell.length_a   1.000
_cell.length_b   1.000
_cell.length_c   1.000
_cell.angle_alpha   90.00
_cell.angle_beta   90.00
_cell.angle_gamma   90.00
#
_symmetry.space_group_name_H-M   'P 1'
#
loop_
_entity.id
_entity.type
_entity.pdbx_description
1 polymer ?
#
loop_
_entity_poly.entity_id
_entity_poly.type
_entity_poly.pdbx_seq_one_letter_code
_entity_poly.pdbx_strand_id
1 'polypeptide(L)'
;MIADRNARTSARKPLTAGLALTLLALGPAIPACAEGALALGLPRDIVRQGVAAGYAVNHPDAQAARAQALKECREFAMEPKATTRLCKIVSTFRDQCISIAMDPQVGTPGFGWAIAKTKDLAEKDALSRCVATAGPSRDKFCKVDVTKCDGGQ
;
A
#
# COMPACT_ATOMS: atom_id res chain seq x y z
N MET A 1 -2.36 -89.29 26.01
CA MET A 1 -2.34 -88.30 27.12
C MET A 1 -0.88 -87.94 27.38
N ILE A 2 -0.43 -86.79 26.88
CA ILE A 2 0.01 -85.59 27.62
C ILE A 2 1.34 -85.76 28.37
N ALA A 3 2.38 -85.15 27.80
CA ALA A 3 3.54 -84.45 28.40
C ALA A 3 4.24 -83.76 27.19
N ASP A 4 4.94 -82.62 27.22
CA ASP A 4 5.70 -81.96 28.27
C ASP A 4 6.03 -80.51 27.81
N ARG A 5 6.49 -79.66 28.73
CA ARG A 5 6.92 -78.27 28.50
C ARG A 5 8.31 -78.23 27.86
N ASN A 6 8.61 -77.24 27.00
CA ASN A 6 9.79 -76.37 27.17
C ASN A 6 9.95 -75.30 26.08
N ALA A 7 10.70 -74.28 26.49
CA ALA A 7 10.95 -72.98 25.87
C ALA A 7 11.93 -72.96 24.68
N ARG A 8 12.12 -71.73 24.16
CA ARG A 8 13.20 -71.21 23.27
C ARG A 8 12.93 -71.47 21.77
N THR A 9 13.15 -70.56 20.81
CA THR A 9 13.97 -69.34 20.74
C THR A 9 13.63 -68.58 19.45
N SER A 10 13.65 -67.24 19.52
CA SER A 10 14.14 -66.25 18.53
C SER A 10 13.97 -66.49 17.02
N ALA A 11 13.22 -65.60 16.35
CA ALA A 11 13.56 -65.13 15.00
C ALA A 11 13.07 -63.68 14.78
N ARG A 12 14.02 -62.78 14.49
CA ARG A 12 13.85 -61.36 14.15
C ARG A 12 13.41 -61.19 12.69
N LYS A 13 12.57 -60.20 12.34
CA LYS A 13 12.54 -59.46 11.04
C LYS A 13 11.45 -58.35 10.99
N PRO A 14 11.51 -57.36 10.06
CA PRO A 14 11.94 -55.99 10.37
C PRO A 14 10.95 -54.86 9.98
N LEU A 15 11.31 -53.64 10.40
CA LEU A 15 11.03 -52.30 9.86
C LEU A 15 9.80 -52.10 8.94
N THR A 16 8.95 -51.13 9.31
CA THR A 16 8.58 -50.03 8.41
C THR A 16 8.00 -48.86 9.20
N ALA A 17 8.84 -47.85 9.42
CA ALA A 17 8.42 -46.54 9.86
C ALA A 17 7.68 -45.84 8.71
N GLY A 18 6.37 -45.64 8.85
CA GLY A 18 5.58 -44.84 7.91
C GLY A 18 5.75 -43.35 8.20
N LEU A 19 6.84 -42.75 7.73
CA LEU A 19 7.00 -41.30 7.70
C LEU A 19 6.23 -40.78 6.47
N ALA A 20 4.99 -40.33 6.68
CA ALA A 20 4.20 -39.67 5.65
C ALA A 20 4.83 -38.30 5.35
N LEU A 21 5.58 -38.22 4.24
CA LEU A 21 6.19 -36.99 3.74
C LEU A 21 5.11 -36.14 3.06
N THR A 22 4.52 -35.19 3.78
CA THR A 22 3.68 -34.15 3.19
C THR A 22 4.56 -33.22 2.35
N LEU A 23 4.54 -33.38 1.02
CA LEU A 23 5.08 -32.38 0.10
C LEU A 23 4.25 -31.09 0.21
N LEU A 24 4.74 -30.10 0.96
CA LEU A 24 4.30 -28.72 0.78
C LEU A 24 4.80 -28.26 -0.59
N ALA A 25 3.88 -28.05 -1.53
CA ALA A 25 4.18 -27.43 -2.80
C ALA A 25 4.65 -25.99 -2.57
N LEU A 26 5.96 -25.74 -2.57
CA LEU A 26 6.52 -24.41 -2.79
C LEU A 26 6.29 -24.05 -4.26
N GLY A 27 5.09 -23.56 -4.57
CA GLY A 27 4.86 -22.85 -5.83
C GLY A 27 5.68 -21.55 -5.82
N PRO A 28 6.20 -21.09 -6.98
CA PRO A 28 6.88 -19.81 -7.05
C PRO A 28 5.92 -18.73 -6.56
N ALA A 29 6.36 -17.92 -5.59
CA ALA A 29 5.64 -16.72 -5.18
C ALA A 29 5.52 -15.85 -6.43
N ILE A 30 4.32 -15.77 -7.01
CA ILE A 30 4.04 -14.81 -8.07
C ILE A 30 4.33 -13.46 -7.44
N PRO A 31 5.26 -12.65 -8.01
CA PRO A 31 5.46 -11.30 -7.50
C PRO A 31 4.10 -10.64 -7.56
N ALA A 32 3.52 -10.31 -6.41
CA ALA A 32 2.31 -9.54 -6.35
C ALA A 32 2.58 -8.30 -7.22
N CYS A 33 1.83 -8.13 -8.30
CA CYS A 33 1.96 -6.95 -9.11
C CYS A 33 1.52 -5.78 -8.23
N ALA A 34 2.51 -5.13 -7.66
CA ALA A 34 2.41 -3.97 -6.80
C ALA A 34 2.85 -2.80 -7.69
N GLU A 35 1.92 -2.27 -8.48
CA GLU A 35 2.12 -1.00 -9.15
C GLU A 35 1.12 0.01 -8.61
N GLY A 36 1.64 1.17 -8.24
CA GLY A 36 0.90 2.29 -7.72
C GLY A 36 1.14 3.58 -8.51
N ALA A 37 0.21 4.52 -8.37
CA ALA A 37 0.30 5.82 -9.00
C ALA A 37 -0.36 6.91 -8.17
N LEU A 38 0.11 8.15 -8.36
CA LEU A 38 -0.48 9.36 -7.79
C LEU A 38 -0.78 10.36 -8.90
N ALA A 39 -2.00 10.88 -8.91
CA ALA A 39 -2.43 11.99 -9.74
C ALA A 39 -2.84 13.18 -8.88
N LEU A 40 -2.43 14.37 -9.29
CA LEU A 40 -2.79 15.62 -8.61
C LEU A 40 -3.27 16.68 -9.60
N GLY A 41 -4.31 17.41 -9.21
CA GLY A 41 -4.72 18.68 -9.80
C GLY A 41 -4.32 19.82 -8.87
N LEU A 42 -3.23 20.52 -9.23
CA LEU A 42 -2.66 21.61 -8.43
C LEU A 42 -2.80 22.94 -9.18
N PRO A 43 -3.75 23.80 -8.81
CA PRO A 43 -3.86 25.15 -9.34
C PRO A 43 -2.76 26.05 -8.74
N ARG A 44 -2.56 27.23 -9.34
CA ARG A 44 -1.61 28.23 -8.79
C ARG A 44 -2.03 28.78 -7.42
N ASP A 45 -3.32 28.79 -7.15
CA ASP A 45 -3.92 29.32 -5.92
C ASP A 45 -4.77 28.23 -5.26
N ILE A 46 -4.09 27.38 -4.48
CA ILE A 46 -4.70 26.25 -3.75
C ILE A 46 -5.69 26.75 -2.70
N VAL A 47 -5.44 27.91 -2.09
CA VAL A 47 -6.35 28.49 -1.09
C VAL A 47 -7.73 28.73 -1.69
N ARG A 48 -7.80 29.30 -2.90
CA ARG A 48 -9.10 29.60 -3.53
C ARG A 48 -9.69 28.43 -4.32
N GLN A 49 -8.86 27.57 -4.87
CA GLN A 49 -9.27 26.57 -5.86
C GLN A 49 -9.13 25.13 -5.37
N GLY A 50 -8.60 24.94 -4.15
CA GLY A 50 -8.37 23.63 -3.53
C GLY A 50 -7.41 22.73 -4.31
N VAL A 51 -7.44 21.43 -3.99
CA VAL A 51 -6.58 20.41 -4.58
C VAL A 51 -7.41 19.19 -4.93
N ALA A 52 -7.25 18.67 -6.13
CA ALA A 52 -7.75 17.35 -6.49
C ALA A 52 -6.63 16.32 -6.35
N ALA A 53 -6.94 15.18 -5.73
CA ALA A 53 -6.01 14.07 -5.60
C ALA A 53 -6.68 12.75 -5.94
N GLY A 54 -5.92 11.84 -6.55
CA GLY A 54 -6.33 10.45 -6.77
C GLY A 54 -5.11 9.56 -6.76
N TYR A 55 -5.26 8.34 -6.25
CA TYR A 55 -4.16 7.40 -6.12
C TYR A 55 -4.60 5.99 -6.52
N ALA A 56 -3.65 5.11 -6.74
CA ALA A 56 -3.92 3.70 -7.01
C ALA A 56 -2.78 2.87 -6.42
N VAL A 57 -3.11 1.69 -5.90
CA VAL A 57 -2.16 0.71 -5.35
C VAL A 57 -2.62 -0.70 -5.70
N ASN A 58 -1.70 -1.65 -5.71
CA ASN A 58 -1.92 -3.07 -5.99
C ASN A 58 -2.49 -3.35 -7.39
N HIS A 59 -2.06 -2.57 -8.40
CA HIS A 59 -2.47 -2.79 -9.79
C HIS A 59 -1.49 -3.71 -10.54
N PRO A 60 -2.00 -4.45 -11.56
CA PRO A 60 -1.21 -5.43 -12.31
C PRO A 60 -0.03 -4.83 -13.08
N ASP A 61 -0.16 -3.57 -13.48
CA ASP A 61 0.85 -2.81 -14.20
C ASP A 61 0.70 -1.30 -13.94
N ALA A 62 1.75 -0.55 -14.25
CA ALA A 62 1.77 0.90 -14.06
C ALA A 62 0.72 1.64 -14.90
N GLN A 63 0.30 1.11 -16.06
CA GLN A 63 -0.69 1.77 -16.90
C GLN A 63 -2.09 1.71 -16.24
N ALA A 64 -2.46 0.56 -15.70
CA ALA A 64 -3.68 0.37 -14.93
C ALA A 64 -3.69 1.27 -13.68
N ALA A 65 -2.58 1.32 -12.93
CA ALA A 65 -2.45 2.21 -11.78
C ALA A 65 -2.65 3.68 -12.17
N ARG A 66 -2.00 4.15 -13.24
CA ARG A 66 -2.12 5.52 -13.74
C ARG A 66 -3.55 5.86 -14.17
N ALA A 67 -4.20 4.95 -14.90
CA ALA A 67 -5.58 5.16 -15.34
C ALA A 67 -6.53 5.33 -14.16
N GLN A 68 -6.39 4.48 -13.14
CA GLN A 68 -7.20 4.55 -11.93
C GLN A 68 -6.92 5.83 -11.12
N ALA A 69 -5.66 6.18 -10.87
CA ALA A 69 -5.31 7.40 -10.14
C ALA A 69 -5.83 8.66 -10.84
N LEU A 70 -5.74 8.73 -12.18
CA LEU A 70 -6.29 9.85 -12.96
C LEU A 70 -7.81 9.92 -12.89
N LYS A 71 -8.48 8.76 -12.94
CA LYS A 71 -9.94 8.68 -12.81
C LYS A 71 -10.38 9.24 -11.46
N GLU A 72 -9.79 8.75 -10.36
CA GLU A 72 -10.09 9.22 -9.01
C GLU A 72 -9.84 10.72 -8.84
N CYS A 73 -8.71 11.22 -9.33
CA CYS A 73 -8.39 12.65 -9.25
C CYS A 73 -9.45 13.50 -9.97
N ARG A 74 -9.91 13.06 -11.15
CA ARG A 74 -10.89 13.82 -11.96
C ARG A 74 -12.30 13.75 -11.37
N GLU A 75 -12.63 12.65 -10.70
CA GLU A 75 -13.92 12.39 -10.07
C GLU A 75 -14.00 12.92 -8.63
N PHE A 76 -12.93 13.53 -8.11
CA PHE A 76 -12.89 14.07 -6.74
C PHE A 76 -13.98 15.14 -6.56
N ALA A 77 -15.07 14.73 -5.90
CA ALA A 77 -16.38 15.38 -5.99
C ALA A 77 -16.50 16.74 -5.25
N MET A 78 -15.45 17.16 -4.54
CA MET A 78 -15.48 18.31 -3.63
C MET A 78 -14.77 19.56 -4.16
N GLU A 79 -14.17 19.51 -5.35
CA GLU A 79 -13.35 20.60 -5.90
C GLU A 79 -14.04 21.33 -7.07
N PRO A 80 -13.76 22.64 -7.29
CA PRO A 80 -14.21 23.33 -8.49
C PRO A 80 -13.78 22.56 -9.73
N LYS A 81 -14.65 22.41 -10.72
CA LYS A 81 -14.36 21.69 -11.99
C LYS A 81 -13.08 22.16 -12.71
N ALA A 82 -12.55 23.34 -12.37
CA ALA A 82 -11.28 23.83 -12.89
C ALA A 82 -10.07 23.05 -12.34
N THR A 83 -10.09 22.64 -11.08
CA THR A 83 -8.98 21.95 -10.40
C THR A 83 -8.87 20.50 -10.85
N THR A 84 -10.00 19.79 -10.97
CA THR A 84 -10.02 18.40 -11.47
C THR A 84 -9.56 18.27 -12.92
N ARG A 85 -9.70 19.34 -13.74
CA ARG A 85 -9.13 19.39 -15.10
C ARG A 85 -7.60 19.47 -15.14
N LEU A 86 -6.95 19.85 -14.03
CA LEU A 86 -5.49 19.90 -13.92
C LEU A 86 -4.88 18.54 -13.56
N CYS A 87 -5.70 17.53 -13.26
CA CYS A 87 -5.25 16.21 -12.86
C CYS A 87 -4.28 15.59 -13.87
N LYS A 88 -3.06 15.35 -13.39
CA LYS A 88 -2.00 14.65 -14.10
C LYS A 88 -1.28 13.68 -13.17
N ILE A 89 -0.70 12.63 -13.74
CA ILE A 89 0.19 11.74 -12.99
C ILE A 89 1.43 12.53 -12.58
N VAL A 90 1.69 12.56 -11.28
CA VAL A 90 2.90 13.19 -10.70
C VAL A 90 3.91 12.15 -10.27
N SER A 91 3.50 10.91 -10.03
CA SER A 91 4.40 9.81 -9.70
C SER A 91 3.76 8.44 -9.97
N THR A 92 4.61 7.45 -10.21
CA THR A 92 4.31 6.01 -10.20
C THR A 92 5.29 5.34 -9.27
N PHE A 93 4.87 4.27 -8.60
CA PHE A 93 5.67 3.62 -7.58
C PHE A 93 5.36 2.13 -7.52
N ARG A 94 6.25 1.37 -6.89
CA ARG A 94 6.14 -0.08 -6.73
C ARG A 94 6.69 -0.47 -5.38
N ASP A 95 5.99 -1.34 -4.67
CA ASP A 95 6.41 -1.83 -3.34
C ASP A 95 6.72 -0.65 -2.38
N GLN A 96 5.88 0.38 -2.43
CA GLN A 96 6.00 1.61 -1.64
C GLN A 96 4.64 2.08 -1.10
N CYS A 97 4.65 2.96 -0.11
CA CYS A 97 3.46 3.60 0.45
C CYS A 97 3.35 5.05 -0.01
N ILE A 98 2.14 5.45 -0.40
CA ILE A 98 1.72 6.83 -0.63
C ILE A 98 1.00 7.35 0.62
N SER A 99 1.33 8.56 1.05
CA SER A 99 0.56 9.30 2.04
C SER A 99 0.28 10.71 1.55
N ILE A 100 -0.91 11.22 1.89
CA ILE A 100 -1.33 12.60 1.67
C ILE A 100 -1.71 13.18 3.03
N ALA A 101 -1.23 14.39 3.29
CA ALA A 101 -1.55 15.16 4.47
C ALA A 101 -2.08 16.54 4.06
N MET A 102 -3.05 17.05 4.80
CA MET A 102 -3.63 18.36 4.55
C MET A 102 -4.03 19.06 5.84
N ASP A 103 -4.16 20.38 5.77
CA ASP A 103 -4.89 21.15 6.75
C ASP A 103 -6.40 20.98 6.45
N PRO A 104 -7.21 20.48 7.40
CA PRO A 104 -8.63 20.20 7.16
C PRO A 104 -9.49 21.47 7.01
N GLN A 105 -8.96 22.66 7.31
CA GLN A 105 -9.71 23.89 7.12
C GLN A 105 -9.72 24.30 5.65
N VAL A 106 -10.93 24.44 5.08
CA VAL A 106 -11.11 24.97 3.72
C VAL A 106 -10.50 26.36 3.60
N GLY A 107 -9.81 26.62 2.49
CA GLY A 107 -9.21 27.92 2.22
C GLY A 107 -7.83 28.11 2.85
N THR A 108 -7.16 27.04 3.25
CA THR A 108 -5.76 27.11 3.71
C THR A 108 -4.82 26.38 2.74
N PRO A 109 -3.54 26.76 2.69
CA PRO A 109 -2.60 26.19 1.73
C PRO A 109 -1.97 24.86 2.17
N GLY A 110 -2.30 24.37 3.38
CA GLY A 110 -1.68 23.20 3.97
C GLY A 110 -1.98 21.92 3.18
N PHE A 111 -1.00 21.48 2.41
CA PHE A 111 -1.08 20.28 1.59
C PHE A 111 0.31 19.68 1.36
N GLY A 112 0.42 18.36 1.52
CA GLY A 112 1.64 17.61 1.30
C GLY A 112 1.34 16.17 0.93
N TRP A 113 2.24 15.56 0.17
CA TRP A 113 2.17 14.15 -0.16
C TRP A 113 3.58 13.58 -0.25
N ALA A 114 3.71 12.28 -0.01
CA ALA A 114 4.98 11.58 -0.12
C ALA A 114 4.77 10.13 -0.50
N ILE A 115 5.75 9.59 -1.24
CA ILE A 115 5.86 8.16 -1.51
C ILE A 115 7.16 7.68 -0.86
N ALA A 116 7.08 6.65 -0.02
CA ALA A 116 8.22 6.13 0.70
C ALA A 116 8.16 4.60 0.85
N LYS A 117 9.27 4.00 1.27
CA LYS A 117 9.41 2.53 1.46
C LYS A 117 8.62 1.96 2.63
N THR A 118 8.07 2.80 3.49
CA THR A 118 7.27 2.37 4.63
C THR A 118 6.16 3.38 4.87
N LYS A 119 5.10 2.91 5.52
CA LYS A 119 3.98 3.74 5.96
C LYS A 119 4.45 4.95 6.78
N ASP A 120 5.25 4.71 7.81
CA ASP A 120 5.68 5.75 8.75
C ASP A 120 6.51 6.85 8.06
N LEU A 121 7.38 6.47 7.12
CA LEU A 121 8.15 7.44 6.34
C LEU A 121 7.26 8.25 5.41
N ALA A 122 6.29 7.61 4.74
CA ALA A 122 5.36 8.31 3.87
C ALA A 122 4.53 9.32 4.66
N GLU A 123 4.00 8.93 5.82
CA GLU A 123 3.21 9.81 6.69
C GLU A 123 4.03 10.98 7.23
N LYS A 124 5.24 10.70 7.75
CA LYS A 124 6.15 11.72 8.26
C LYS A 124 6.50 12.76 7.18
N ASP A 125 6.84 12.30 5.99
CA ASP A 125 7.25 13.18 4.89
C ASP A 125 6.07 13.97 4.32
N ALA A 126 4.88 13.36 4.21
CA ALA A 126 3.67 14.05 3.79
C ALA A 126 3.28 15.14 4.78
N LEU A 127 3.31 14.85 6.10
CA LEU A 127 3.06 15.84 7.15
C LEU A 127 4.07 16.98 7.12
N SER A 128 5.36 16.68 6.97
CA SER A 128 6.41 17.70 6.88
C SER A 128 6.18 18.65 5.71
N ARG A 129 5.76 18.12 4.56
CA ARG A 129 5.42 18.93 3.38
C ARG A 129 4.15 19.76 3.59
N CYS A 130 3.13 19.20 4.25
CA CYS A 130 1.93 19.97 4.61
C CYS A 130 2.29 21.14 5.52
N VAL A 131 3.12 20.91 6.55
CA VAL A 131 3.57 21.96 7.47
C VAL A 131 4.30 23.08 6.70
N ALA A 132 5.17 22.71 5.77
CA ALA A 132 5.92 23.67 4.97
C ALA A 132 5.01 24.53 4.08
N THR A 133 3.90 23.98 3.54
CA THR A 133 2.97 24.72 2.68
C THR A 133 1.90 25.49 3.47
N ALA A 134 1.50 24.98 4.65
CA ALA A 134 0.53 25.62 5.53
C ALA A 134 1.03 26.96 6.08
N GLY A 135 2.34 27.05 6.35
CA GLY A 135 2.97 28.21 6.97
C GLY A 135 2.72 28.30 8.49
N PRO A 136 3.39 29.24 9.18
CA PRO A 136 3.50 29.23 10.65
C PRO A 136 2.18 29.39 11.43
N SER A 137 1.13 29.93 10.79
CA SER A 137 -0.18 30.10 11.44
C SER A 137 -1.04 28.84 11.37
N ARG A 138 -0.71 27.91 10.46
CA ARG A 138 -1.53 26.75 10.14
C ARG A 138 -0.82 25.40 10.28
N ASP A 139 0.51 25.39 10.43
CA ASP A 139 1.34 24.18 10.52
C ASP A 139 0.81 23.08 11.46
N LYS A 140 0.40 23.44 12.68
CA LYS A 140 -0.08 22.52 13.71
C LYS A 140 -1.42 21.84 13.38
N PHE A 141 -2.11 22.29 12.33
CA PHE A 141 -3.39 21.72 11.91
C PHE A 141 -3.23 20.66 10.80
N CYS A 142 -2.04 20.51 10.22
CA CYS A 142 -1.75 19.46 9.26
C CYS A 142 -1.97 18.07 9.86
N LYS A 143 -2.70 17.23 9.13
CA LYS A 143 -3.00 15.83 9.49
C LYS A 143 -2.83 14.93 8.28
N VAL A 144 -2.44 13.69 8.51
CA VAL A 144 -2.53 12.64 7.48
C VAL A 144 -4.00 12.42 7.18
N ASP A 145 -4.36 12.52 5.91
CA ASP A 145 -5.71 12.26 5.41
C ASP A 145 -5.81 10.82 4.88
N VAL A 146 -4.82 10.40 4.08
CA VAL A 146 -4.77 9.05 3.55
C VAL A 146 -3.36 8.48 3.60
N THR A 147 -3.28 7.18 3.88
CA THR A 147 -2.09 6.37 3.63
C THR A 147 -2.48 5.04 3.03
N LYS A 148 -1.82 4.64 1.94
CA LYS A 148 -2.00 3.36 1.28
C LYS A 148 -0.65 2.80 0.85
N CYS A 149 -0.50 1.49 0.98
CA CYS A 149 0.69 0.78 0.56
C CYS A 149 0.37 -0.14 -0.61
N ASP A 150 1.34 -0.21 -1.50
CA ASP A 150 1.39 -1.11 -2.63
C ASP A 150 2.31 -2.28 -2.25
N GLY A 151 1.77 -3.50 -2.21
CA GLY A 151 2.46 -4.66 -1.63
C GLY A 151 2.40 -4.74 -0.09
N GLY A 152 3.17 -5.67 0.49
CA GLY A 152 3.16 -5.97 1.92
C GLY A 152 4.07 -5.03 2.71
N GLN A 153 3.51 -3.94 3.23
CA GLN A 153 4.19 -2.97 4.09
C GLN A 153 3.30 -2.58 5.27
#